data_AF-A0A661F4V6-F1
#
_entry.id   AF-A0A661F4V6-F1
#
_cell.length_a   1.000
_cell.length_b   1.000
_cell.length_c   1.000
_cell.angle_alpha   90.00
_cell.angle_beta   90.00
_cell.angle_gamma   90.00
#
_symmetry.space_group_name_H-M   'P 1'
#
loop_
_entity.id
_entity.type
_entity.pdbx_description
1 polymer ?
#
loop_
_entity_poly.entity_id
_entity_poly.type
_entity_poly.pdbx_seq_one_letter_code
_entity_poly.pdbx_strand_id
1 'polypeptide(L)'
;FADSLPIENFKQWSFSHSVVELCTAVKGVALETIFERYAAERVFYFDPDIVLFSQIDALEKELIEHSVLLTPHQTKPETSTEAVIHNEICSLKHGVFNLGFVGVHNDPEGRAFAKWWAERLFLFCHDDTGRGLFTDQKWANLAPCLFDRVKILRSPVYNVATWNLTARYATGSLKKGILINGEPLVFYHFSGMDSGGQENMLKLYGKHSPVLFDLRKWYVAECERFGQSDLGKLPSKYDTFDNGEKISRKHRLLYRQRIDLQKHFPEPFSTLDQGGFQAWCALNQSAETTGEATPTHNIEFKFAPHNMASNSIGEDISTMADYFSNLAGSDLIRSRLKRFFLRFISSGLRMMASFVRR
;
A
#
# COMPACT_ATOMS: atom_id res chain seq x y z
N PHE A 1 -5.69 8.24 -20.33
CA PHE A 1 -5.57 6.87 -19.79
C PHE A 1 -4.19 6.73 -19.14
N ALA A 2 -3.90 5.69 -18.34
CA ALA A 2 -2.60 5.61 -17.61
C ALA A 2 -1.36 5.68 -18.53
N ASP A 3 -1.49 5.17 -19.76
CA ASP A 3 -0.50 5.22 -20.84
C ASP A 3 -0.28 6.62 -21.45
N SER A 4 -1.11 7.62 -21.12
CA SER A 4 -0.89 9.02 -21.51
C SER A 4 -0.09 9.84 -20.48
N LEU A 5 0.26 9.23 -19.35
CA LEU A 5 1.14 9.83 -18.35
C LEU A 5 2.61 9.67 -18.78
N PRO A 6 3.50 10.60 -18.42
CA PRO A 6 4.93 10.55 -18.77
C PRO A 6 5.67 9.50 -17.93
N ILE A 7 5.35 8.23 -18.14
CA ILE A 7 5.93 7.09 -17.40
C ILE A 7 6.90 6.36 -18.32
N GLU A 8 8.17 6.34 -17.92
CA GLU A 8 9.21 5.64 -18.65
C GLU A 8 8.92 4.13 -18.70
N ASN A 9 9.16 3.50 -19.86
CA ASN A 9 8.99 2.07 -20.07
C ASN A 9 7.61 1.56 -19.59
N PHE A 10 6.56 2.33 -19.88
CA PHE A 10 5.20 2.12 -19.34
C PHE A 10 4.72 0.66 -19.41
N LYS A 11 5.00 -0.07 -20.50
CA LYS A 11 4.59 -1.47 -20.61
C LYS A 11 5.29 -2.36 -19.58
N GLN A 12 6.60 -2.23 -19.42
CA GLN A 12 7.37 -2.99 -18.43
C GLN A 12 6.94 -2.62 -17.00
N TRP A 13 6.76 -1.33 -16.77
CA TRP A 13 6.30 -0.79 -15.50
C TRP A 13 4.90 -1.30 -15.14
N SER A 14 3.91 -1.13 -16.03
CA SER A 14 2.53 -1.59 -15.81
C SER A 14 2.42 -3.11 -15.69
N PHE A 15 3.23 -3.88 -16.44
CA PHE A 15 3.28 -5.34 -16.30
C PHE A 15 3.72 -5.76 -14.89
N SER A 16 4.62 -4.98 -14.29
CA SER A 16 5.14 -5.24 -12.94
C SER A 16 4.12 -4.96 -11.83
N HIS A 17 2.92 -4.43 -12.12
CA HIS A 17 1.90 -4.07 -11.11
C HIS A 17 0.59 -4.82 -11.37
N SER A 18 -0.03 -5.35 -10.31
CA SER A 18 -1.45 -5.73 -10.36
C SER A 18 -2.33 -4.52 -10.65
N VAL A 19 -3.60 -4.73 -11.00
CA VAL A 19 -4.53 -3.62 -11.32
C VAL A 19 -4.65 -2.64 -10.15
N VAL A 20 -4.77 -3.13 -8.91
CA VAL A 20 -4.87 -2.30 -7.71
C VAL A 20 -3.58 -1.50 -7.48
N GLU A 21 -2.42 -2.17 -7.55
CA GLU A 21 -1.12 -1.50 -7.45
C GLU A 21 -0.93 -0.45 -8.55
N LEU A 22 -1.37 -0.72 -9.78
CA LEU A 22 -1.25 0.19 -10.92
C LEU A 22 -2.15 1.43 -10.74
N CYS A 23 -3.42 1.24 -10.38
CA CYS A 23 -4.37 2.33 -10.14
C CYS A 23 -3.91 3.28 -9.03
N THR A 24 -3.20 2.76 -8.03
CA THR A 24 -2.64 3.56 -6.94
C THR A 24 -1.29 4.17 -7.31
N ALA A 25 -0.45 3.47 -8.07
CA ALA A 25 0.88 3.95 -8.47
C ALA A 25 0.81 5.19 -9.38
N VAL A 26 -0.19 5.26 -10.26
CA VAL A 26 -0.35 6.38 -11.19
C VAL A 26 -0.65 7.71 -10.50
N LYS A 27 -1.14 7.70 -9.25
CA LYS A 27 -1.53 8.92 -8.51
C LYS A 27 -0.37 9.91 -8.41
N GLY A 28 0.83 9.44 -8.10
CA GLY A 28 2.01 10.30 -7.93
C GLY A 28 2.43 10.99 -9.24
N VAL A 29 2.57 10.23 -10.33
CA VAL A 29 2.92 10.79 -11.64
C VAL A 29 1.81 11.70 -12.18
N ALA A 30 0.55 11.33 -11.97
CA ALA A 30 -0.59 12.16 -12.34
C ALA A 30 -0.59 13.50 -11.60
N LEU A 31 -0.29 13.50 -10.30
CA LEU A 31 -0.17 14.72 -9.49
C LEU A 31 0.88 15.68 -10.07
N GLU A 32 2.11 15.20 -10.30
CA GLU A 32 3.16 16.03 -10.92
C GLU A 32 2.76 16.51 -12.31
N THR A 33 2.15 15.64 -13.12
CA THR A 33 1.66 15.99 -14.47
C THR A 33 0.62 17.11 -14.41
N ILE A 34 -0.26 17.10 -13.41
CA ILE A 34 -1.30 18.14 -13.26
C ILE A 34 -0.66 19.49 -12.93
N PHE A 35 0.31 19.51 -12.01
CA PHE A 35 1.05 20.73 -11.68
C PHE A 35 1.82 21.28 -12.88
N GLU A 36 2.51 20.42 -13.63
CA GLU A 36 3.34 20.84 -14.76
C GLU A 36 2.52 21.29 -15.97
N ARG A 37 1.48 20.54 -16.35
CA ARG A 37 0.73 20.80 -17.59
C ARG A 37 -0.34 21.86 -17.44
N TYR A 38 -0.98 21.93 -16.27
CA TYR A 38 -2.12 22.83 -16.06
C TYR A 38 -1.81 24.00 -15.13
N ALA A 39 -0.59 24.06 -14.57
CA ALA A 39 -0.22 25.06 -13.56
C ALA A 39 -1.26 25.15 -12.44
N ALA A 40 -1.87 24.03 -12.07
CA ALA A 40 -2.89 23.98 -11.03
C ALA A 40 -2.27 24.50 -9.74
N GLU A 41 -2.95 25.43 -9.07
CA GLU A 41 -2.45 25.96 -7.80
C GLU A 41 -2.56 24.90 -6.70
N ARG A 42 -3.65 24.12 -6.69
CA ARG A 42 -3.94 23.09 -5.69
C ARG A 42 -4.55 21.88 -6.38
N VAL A 43 -4.22 20.69 -5.90
CA VAL A 43 -4.79 19.43 -6.40
C VAL A 43 -5.37 18.65 -5.23
N PHE A 44 -6.63 18.27 -5.36
CA PHE A 44 -7.27 17.31 -4.46
C PHE A 44 -7.50 16.01 -5.21
N TYR A 45 -7.06 14.91 -4.61
CA TYR A 45 -7.38 13.57 -5.07
C TYR A 45 -8.48 13.00 -4.18
N PHE A 46 -9.46 12.37 -4.81
CA PHE A 46 -10.49 11.55 -4.17
C PHE A 46 -10.53 10.18 -4.88
N ASP A 47 -10.52 9.09 -4.12
CA ASP A 47 -10.75 7.74 -4.67
C ASP A 47 -12.15 7.69 -5.34
N PRO A 48 -12.32 6.82 -6.36
CA PRO A 48 -13.56 6.77 -7.16
C PRO A 48 -14.79 6.30 -6.38
N ASP A 49 -14.61 5.76 -5.18
CA ASP A 49 -15.66 5.33 -4.25
C ASP A 49 -15.90 6.34 -3.11
N ILE A 50 -15.54 7.61 -3.33
CA ILE A 50 -15.85 8.72 -2.43
C ILE A 50 -16.98 9.59 -2.99
N VAL A 51 -17.90 9.99 -2.10
CA VAL A 51 -18.94 10.98 -2.39
C VAL A 51 -18.75 12.23 -1.52
N LEU A 52 -18.77 13.40 -2.16
CA LEU A 52 -18.81 14.70 -1.50
C LEU A 52 -20.25 15.09 -1.17
N PHE A 53 -20.52 15.40 0.10
CA PHE A 53 -21.83 15.81 0.62
C PHE A 53 -21.90 17.30 0.97
N SER A 54 -20.75 17.97 1.06
CA SER A 54 -20.66 19.42 1.31
C SER A 54 -19.57 20.03 0.44
N GLN A 55 -19.57 21.36 0.35
CA GLN A 55 -18.51 22.12 -0.30
C GLN A 55 -17.17 21.92 0.41
N ILE A 56 -16.08 22.08 -0.35
CA ILE A 56 -14.71 21.82 0.11
C ILE A 56 -13.93 23.11 0.42
N ASP A 57 -14.59 24.27 0.55
CA ASP A 57 -13.92 25.56 0.79
C ASP A 57 -12.99 25.55 2.02
N ALA A 58 -13.35 24.76 3.04
CA ALA A 58 -12.52 24.57 4.21
C ALA A 58 -11.20 23.85 3.88
N LEU A 59 -11.22 22.85 2.99
CA LEU A 59 -10.01 22.16 2.53
C LEU A 59 -9.15 23.09 1.66
N GLU A 60 -9.77 23.94 0.84
CA GLU A 60 -9.04 24.94 0.06
C GLU A 60 -8.30 25.93 0.97
N LYS A 61 -8.96 26.44 2.01
CA LYS A 61 -8.35 27.32 3.01
C LYS A 61 -7.19 26.65 3.73
N GLU A 62 -7.33 25.38 4.09
CA GLU A 62 -6.26 24.61 4.72
C GLU A 62 -5.03 24.50 3.79
N LEU A 63 -5.20 24.35 2.47
CA LEU A 63 -4.09 24.36 1.51
C LEU A 63 -3.47 25.73 1.23
N ILE A 64 -4.10 26.83 1.67
CA ILE A 64 -3.44 28.15 1.65
C ILE A 64 -2.35 28.19 2.73
N GLU A 65 -2.67 27.70 3.92
CA GLU A 65 -1.77 27.72 5.08
C GLU A 65 -0.79 26.53 5.09
N HIS A 66 -1.16 25.42 4.45
CA HIS A 66 -0.42 24.15 4.47
C HIS A 66 -0.14 23.60 3.08
N SER A 67 0.91 22.82 2.94
CA SER A 67 1.37 22.33 1.63
C SER A 67 0.79 20.97 1.28
N VAL A 68 0.45 20.16 2.29
CA VAL A 68 -0.11 18.81 2.12
C VAL A 68 -1.22 18.58 3.16
N LEU A 69 -2.36 18.07 2.73
CA LEU A 69 -3.45 17.63 3.62
C LEU A 69 -3.57 16.11 3.61
N LEU A 70 -3.56 15.51 4.80
CA LEU A 70 -3.76 14.07 4.99
C LEU A 70 -4.89 13.81 6.00
N THR A 71 -5.68 12.78 5.74
CA THR A 71 -6.69 12.27 6.68
C THR A 71 -6.23 10.96 7.31
N PRO A 72 -6.12 10.85 8.65
CA PRO A 72 -5.82 9.59 9.30
C PRO A 72 -7.05 8.66 9.29
N HIS A 73 -6.83 7.34 9.32
CA HIS A 73 -7.92 6.39 9.50
C HIS A 73 -8.61 6.59 10.85
N GLN A 74 -7.83 6.75 11.93
CA GLN A 74 -8.34 7.02 13.28
C GLN A 74 -7.91 8.39 13.80
N THR A 75 -8.83 9.08 14.47
CA THR A 75 -8.57 10.38 15.14
C THR A 75 -8.64 10.31 16.65
N LYS A 76 -9.07 9.15 17.18
CA LYS A 76 -9.11 8.81 18.61
C LYS A 76 -8.59 7.37 18.79
N PRO A 77 -7.94 7.05 19.90
CA PRO A 77 -7.55 5.67 20.22
C PRO A 77 -8.77 4.76 20.39
N GLU A 78 -8.63 3.51 19.98
CA GLU A 78 -9.64 2.48 20.20
C GLU A 78 -9.64 2.00 21.66
N THR A 79 -10.83 1.71 22.18
CA THR A 79 -11.01 1.35 23.60
C THR A 79 -11.29 -0.12 23.84
N SER A 80 -11.51 -0.91 22.78
CA SER A 80 -11.73 -2.36 22.87
C SER A 80 -10.65 -3.10 22.09
N THR A 81 -10.22 -4.26 22.60
CA THR A 81 -9.22 -5.11 21.93
C THR A 81 -9.63 -5.46 20.51
N GLU A 82 -10.92 -5.71 20.28
CA GLU A 82 -11.42 -6.07 18.96
C GLU A 82 -11.34 -4.89 17.97
N ALA A 83 -11.66 -3.68 18.42
CA ALA A 83 -11.49 -2.49 17.58
C ALA A 83 -10.01 -2.15 17.34
N VAL A 84 -9.12 -2.36 18.33
CA VAL A 84 -7.67 -2.26 18.13
C VAL A 84 -7.20 -3.19 17.01
N ILE A 85 -7.66 -4.45 17.00
CA ILE A 85 -7.30 -5.43 15.97
C ILE A 85 -7.84 -5.00 14.59
N HIS A 86 -9.12 -4.66 14.50
CA HIS A 86 -9.77 -4.34 13.24
C HIS A 86 -9.32 -3.00 12.62
N ASN A 87 -9.04 -2.00 13.46
CA ASN A 87 -8.80 -0.63 13.02
C ASN A 87 -7.32 -0.23 13.14
N GLU A 88 -6.74 -0.29 14.35
CA GLU A 88 -5.39 0.22 14.59
C GLU A 88 -4.31 -0.70 14.01
N ILE A 89 -4.35 -2.01 14.29
CA ILE A 89 -3.39 -2.98 13.73
C ILE A 89 -3.51 -3.03 12.20
N CYS A 90 -4.73 -2.95 11.68
CA CYS A 90 -4.97 -2.85 10.24
C CYS A 90 -4.28 -1.61 9.65
N SER A 91 -4.41 -0.46 10.30
CA SER A 91 -3.75 0.78 9.87
C SER A 91 -2.23 0.73 10.03
N LEU A 92 -1.70 0.05 11.06
CA LEU A 92 -0.25 -0.20 11.15
C LEU A 92 0.25 -1.04 9.96
N LYS A 93 -0.56 -2.00 9.49
CA LYS A 93 -0.23 -2.85 8.35
C LYS A 93 -0.33 -2.11 7.01
N HIS A 94 -1.37 -1.32 6.80
CA HIS A 94 -1.71 -0.73 5.48
C HIS A 94 -1.43 0.78 5.35
N GLY A 95 -1.12 1.48 6.45
CA GLY A 95 -0.91 2.93 6.48
C GLY A 95 -1.85 3.63 7.47
N VAL A 96 -1.33 4.58 8.25
CA VAL A 96 -2.11 5.32 9.25
C VAL A 96 -2.95 6.44 8.62
N PHE A 97 -2.53 6.95 7.47
CA PHE A 97 -3.30 7.85 6.63
C PHE A 97 -4.09 7.05 5.59
N ASN A 98 -5.29 7.50 5.26
CA ASN A 98 -6.06 6.93 4.17
C ASN A 98 -5.87 7.78 2.90
N LEU A 99 -5.31 7.16 1.85
CA LEU A 99 -4.94 7.86 0.61
C LEU A 99 -6.02 7.80 -0.47
N GLY A 100 -7.25 7.48 -0.05
CA GLY A 100 -8.42 7.87 -0.81
C GLY A 100 -8.65 9.37 -0.81
N PHE A 101 -7.98 10.12 0.07
CA PHE A 101 -7.88 11.57 -0.03
C PHE A 101 -6.45 12.06 0.17
N VAL A 102 -6.01 12.97 -0.70
CA VAL A 102 -4.83 13.82 -0.47
C VAL A 102 -5.05 15.18 -1.11
N GLY A 103 -4.70 16.24 -0.38
CA GLY A 103 -4.63 17.60 -0.92
C GLY A 103 -3.18 18.05 -1.01
N VAL A 104 -2.78 18.65 -2.12
CA VAL A 104 -1.40 19.17 -2.31
C VAL A 104 -1.44 20.55 -2.94
N HIS A 105 -0.68 21.48 -2.36
CA HIS A 105 -0.48 22.83 -2.87
C HIS A 105 0.74 22.86 -3.81
N ASN A 106 0.67 23.62 -4.89
CA ASN A 106 1.77 23.83 -5.83
C ASN A 106 2.75 24.90 -5.32
N ASP A 107 3.22 24.73 -4.10
CA ASP A 107 4.30 25.51 -3.51
C ASP A 107 5.57 24.65 -3.41
N PRO A 108 6.74 25.22 -3.03
CA PRO A 108 7.99 24.47 -3.00
C PRO A 108 7.92 23.18 -2.17
N GLU A 109 7.21 23.20 -1.04
CA GLU A 109 7.11 22.06 -0.12
C GLU A 109 6.14 20.99 -0.65
N GLY A 110 4.98 21.40 -1.16
CA GLY A 110 4.02 20.48 -1.76
C GLY A 110 4.55 19.81 -3.03
N ARG A 111 5.37 20.53 -3.82
CA ARG A 111 6.11 19.95 -4.96
C ARG A 111 7.21 19.00 -4.52
N ALA A 112 7.91 19.29 -3.42
CA ALA A 112 8.88 18.36 -2.84
C ALA A 112 8.20 17.05 -2.40
N PHE A 113 7.04 17.13 -1.74
CA PHE A 113 6.23 15.97 -1.39
C PHE A 113 5.76 15.20 -2.63
N ALA A 114 5.18 15.89 -3.62
CA ALA A 114 4.62 15.27 -4.81
C ALA A 114 5.67 14.51 -5.61
N LYS A 115 6.85 15.13 -5.83
CA LYS A 115 7.98 14.49 -6.49
C LYS A 115 8.48 13.26 -5.72
N TRP A 116 8.71 13.40 -4.41
CA TRP A 116 9.14 12.29 -3.56
C TRP A 116 8.14 11.14 -3.61
N TRP A 117 6.85 11.43 -3.48
CA TRP A 117 5.80 10.42 -3.50
C TRP A 117 5.76 9.72 -4.85
N ALA A 118 5.79 10.47 -5.96
CA ALA A 118 5.85 9.93 -7.32
C ALA A 118 7.03 8.97 -7.53
N GLU A 119 8.24 9.33 -7.06
CA GLU A 119 9.42 8.46 -7.13
C GLU A 119 9.23 7.15 -6.33
N ARG A 120 8.65 7.23 -5.13
CA ARG A 120 8.37 6.03 -4.32
C ARG A 120 7.30 5.16 -4.95
N LEU A 121 6.25 5.75 -5.51
CA LEU A 121 5.18 4.99 -6.15
C LEU A 121 5.65 4.32 -7.45
N PHE A 122 6.51 5.00 -8.21
CA PHE A 122 7.08 4.44 -9.43
C PHE A 122 7.87 3.16 -9.15
N LEU A 123 8.64 3.12 -8.06
CA LEU A 123 9.51 1.99 -7.75
C LEU A 123 8.89 0.95 -6.81
N PHE A 124 8.00 1.37 -5.91
CA PHE A 124 7.61 0.60 -4.73
C PHE A 124 6.11 0.69 -4.36
N CYS A 125 5.24 1.06 -5.31
CA CYS A 125 3.79 1.00 -5.07
C CYS A 125 3.30 -0.46 -5.15
N HIS A 126 3.52 -1.21 -4.07
CA HIS A 126 3.33 -2.65 -4.06
C HIS A 126 2.44 -3.11 -2.90
N ASP A 127 1.62 -4.13 -3.14
CA ASP A 127 0.96 -4.89 -2.08
C ASP A 127 1.93 -5.96 -1.55
N ASP A 128 2.79 -5.52 -0.64
CA ASP A 128 3.85 -6.33 -0.03
C ASP A 128 4.04 -5.96 1.45
N THR A 129 2.98 -6.22 2.22
CA THR A 129 2.91 -5.85 3.65
C THR A 129 4.01 -6.52 4.49
N GLY A 130 4.49 -7.70 4.09
CA GLY A 130 5.61 -8.39 4.75
C GLY A 130 6.93 -7.64 4.64
N ARG A 131 7.14 -6.89 3.56
CA ARG A 131 8.31 -5.99 3.39
C ARG A 131 8.03 -4.56 3.86
N GLY A 132 6.90 -4.33 4.54
CA GLY A 132 6.53 -3.02 5.03
C GLY A 132 6.00 -2.07 3.95
N LEU A 133 5.50 -2.59 2.83
CA LEU A 133 4.88 -1.80 1.75
C LEU A 133 3.38 -2.07 1.67
N PHE A 134 2.60 -1.04 1.34
CA PHE A 134 1.22 -1.20 0.93
C PHE A 134 0.82 -0.03 0.05
N THR A 135 0.85 -0.29 -1.25
CA THR A 135 0.47 0.61 -2.35
C THR A 135 1.03 2.02 -2.14
N ASP A 136 0.24 3.02 -2.47
CA ASP A 136 0.45 4.44 -2.27
C ASP A 136 0.34 4.88 -0.81
N GLN A 137 -0.55 4.23 -0.07
CA GLN A 137 -1.03 4.68 1.22
C GLN A 137 0.04 4.65 2.32
N LYS A 138 0.78 3.55 2.43
CA LYS A 138 1.72 3.35 3.55
C LYS A 138 2.91 4.31 3.50
N TRP A 139 3.28 4.78 2.31
CA TRP A 139 4.33 5.78 2.14
C TRP A 139 4.02 7.07 2.89
N ALA A 140 2.76 7.51 2.89
CA ALA A 140 2.36 8.75 3.54
C ALA A 140 2.56 8.74 5.07
N ASN A 141 2.78 7.58 5.70
CA ASN A 141 3.19 7.50 7.11
C ASN A 141 4.47 8.32 7.38
N LEU A 142 5.35 8.42 6.39
CA LEU A 142 6.61 9.14 6.50
C LEU A 142 6.45 10.65 6.27
N ALA A 143 5.37 11.09 5.62
CA ALA A 143 5.25 12.47 5.16
C ALA A 143 5.36 13.51 6.30
N PRO A 144 4.68 13.36 7.45
CA PRO A 144 4.82 14.31 8.56
C PRO A 144 6.22 14.36 9.19
N CYS A 145 7.07 13.37 8.93
CA CYS A 145 8.44 13.31 9.42
C CYS A 145 9.46 13.86 8.41
N LEU A 146 9.07 14.00 7.15
CA LEU A 146 9.96 14.34 6.04
C LEU A 146 9.71 15.73 5.47
N PHE A 147 8.48 16.23 5.61
CA PHE A 147 8.03 17.49 5.01
C PHE A 147 7.46 18.41 6.08
N ASP A 148 7.72 19.69 5.90
CA ASP A 148 7.10 20.75 6.67
C ASP A 148 5.68 21.02 6.16
N ARG A 149 4.89 21.76 6.95
CA ARG A 149 3.53 22.20 6.57
C ARG A 149 2.59 21.07 6.10
N VAL A 150 2.79 19.85 6.61
CA VAL A 150 1.83 18.75 6.47
C VAL A 150 0.73 18.89 7.52
N LYS A 151 -0.52 19.11 7.07
CA LYS A 151 -1.68 19.21 7.94
C LYS A 151 -2.41 17.87 8.03
N ILE A 152 -2.46 17.34 9.24
CA ILE A 152 -3.28 16.18 9.58
C ILE A 152 -4.70 16.66 9.90
N LEU A 153 -5.65 16.39 9.01
CA LEU A 153 -7.05 16.74 9.16
C LEU A 153 -7.73 15.75 10.11
N ARG A 154 -7.94 16.18 11.36
CA ARG A 154 -8.59 15.35 12.40
C ARG A 154 -10.09 15.59 12.56
N SER A 155 -10.66 16.54 11.81
CA SER A 155 -12.10 16.79 11.86
C SER A 155 -12.86 15.51 11.46
N PRO A 156 -13.94 15.15 12.18
CA PRO A 156 -14.65 13.88 11.96
C PRO A 156 -15.48 13.88 10.66
N VAL A 157 -15.63 15.02 9.98
CA VAL A 157 -16.48 15.16 8.79
C VAL A 157 -15.80 14.73 7.48
N TYR A 158 -14.48 14.50 7.51
CA TYR A 158 -13.68 14.11 6.36
C TYR A 158 -13.34 12.63 6.39
N ASN A 159 -13.41 11.96 5.24
CA ASN A 159 -13.02 10.56 5.07
C ASN A 159 -13.74 9.63 6.07
N VAL A 160 -15.05 9.81 6.18
CA VAL A 160 -15.89 8.99 7.06
C VAL A 160 -16.09 7.63 6.42
N ALA A 161 -15.83 6.58 7.17
CA ALA A 161 -15.90 5.21 6.68
C ALA A 161 -16.00 4.21 7.83
N THR A 162 -16.16 2.93 7.51
CA THR A 162 -16.46 1.90 8.52
C THR A 162 -15.36 1.69 9.57
N TRP A 163 -14.09 1.98 9.24
CA TRP A 163 -12.93 1.90 10.14
C TRP A 163 -12.82 3.03 11.17
N ASN A 164 -13.74 4.00 11.15
CA ASN A 164 -13.75 5.12 12.10
C ASN A 164 -15.10 5.36 12.79
N LEU A 165 -16.08 4.46 12.59
CA LEU A 165 -17.40 4.56 13.21
C LEU A 165 -17.40 4.27 14.72
N THR A 166 -16.31 3.75 15.27
CA THR A 166 -16.10 3.65 16.73
C THR A 166 -16.06 5.02 17.41
N ALA A 167 -15.63 6.06 16.69
CA ALA A 167 -15.46 7.43 17.20
C ALA A 167 -16.32 8.49 16.48
N ARG A 168 -17.11 8.08 15.49
CA ARG A 168 -17.91 8.97 14.63
C ARG A 168 -19.37 8.53 14.59
N TYR A 169 -20.25 9.41 15.03
CA TYR A 169 -21.69 9.19 15.14
C TYR A 169 -22.42 9.99 14.07
N ALA A 170 -23.17 9.31 13.21
CA ALA A 170 -23.93 9.93 12.14
C ALA A 170 -25.40 10.10 12.53
N THR A 171 -25.93 11.30 12.29
CA THR A 171 -27.34 11.65 12.49
C THR A 171 -27.88 12.38 11.26
N GLY A 172 -29.19 12.69 11.26
CA GLY A 172 -29.85 13.37 10.14
C GLY A 172 -30.40 12.38 9.10
N SER A 173 -30.41 12.79 7.83
CA SER A 173 -30.90 11.96 6.71
C SER A 173 -30.36 12.45 5.37
N LEU A 174 -30.38 11.59 4.35
CA LEU A 174 -30.00 11.97 2.98
C LEU A 174 -30.73 13.22 2.46
N LYS A 175 -32.00 13.42 2.84
CA LYS A 175 -32.81 14.57 2.42
C LYS A 175 -32.45 15.87 3.14
N LYS A 176 -32.11 15.79 4.44
CA LYS A 176 -31.86 16.98 5.29
C LYS A 176 -30.37 17.29 5.45
N GLY A 177 -29.49 16.41 4.99
CA GLY A 177 -28.06 16.41 5.31
C GLY A 177 -27.74 15.41 6.42
N ILE A 178 -26.57 14.81 6.30
CA ILE A 178 -26.00 13.92 7.31
C ILE A 178 -25.00 14.73 8.14
N LEU A 179 -25.09 14.60 9.46
CA LEU A 179 -24.14 15.20 10.39
C LEU A 179 -23.27 14.11 10.99
N ILE A 180 -21.97 14.36 11.15
CA ILE A 180 -21.03 13.52 11.88
C ILE A 180 -20.61 14.26 13.14
N ASN A 181 -20.90 13.69 14.30
CA ASN A 181 -20.65 14.31 15.60
C ASN A 181 -21.27 15.73 15.72
N GLY A 182 -22.38 15.98 15.02
CA GLY A 182 -23.08 17.28 15.01
C GLY A 182 -22.63 18.26 13.92
N GLU A 183 -21.60 17.93 13.15
CA GLU A 183 -21.07 18.78 12.07
C GLU A 183 -21.45 18.21 10.69
N PRO A 184 -21.66 19.05 9.65
CA PRO A 184 -22.02 18.56 8.31
C PRO A 184 -20.99 17.60 7.72
N LEU A 185 -21.43 16.42 7.27
CA LEU A 185 -20.61 15.48 6.53
C LEU A 185 -20.03 16.15 5.28
N VAL A 186 -18.71 16.14 5.12
CA VAL A 186 -18.08 16.66 3.90
C VAL A 186 -17.91 15.56 2.89
N PHE A 187 -17.30 14.42 3.27
CA PHE A 187 -17.21 13.29 2.35
C PHE A 187 -17.16 11.94 3.07
N TYR A 188 -17.81 10.97 2.43
CA TYR A 188 -17.88 9.58 2.88
C TYR A 188 -17.14 8.68 1.88
N HIS A 189 -16.37 7.73 2.39
CA HIS A 189 -15.57 6.80 1.60
C HIS A 189 -16.18 5.40 1.69
N PHE A 190 -16.70 4.90 0.58
CA PHE A 190 -17.36 3.61 0.45
C PHE A 190 -16.35 2.48 0.17
N SER A 191 -15.23 2.45 0.88
CA SER A 191 -14.21 1.43 0.67
C SER A 191 -14.61 0.06 1.18
N GLY A 192 -14.20 -0.97 0.42
CA GLY A 192 -14.44 -2.37 0.71
C GLY A 192 -15.81 -2.90 0.26
N MET A 193 -16.50 -2.20 -0.65
CA MET A 193 -17.82 -2.61 -1.16
C MET A 193 -17.79 -3.96 -1.87
N ASP A 194 -16.87 -4.15 -2.83
CA ASP A 194 -16.81 -5.36 -3.66
C ASP A 194 -16.47 -6.62 -2.85
N SER A 195 -15.72 -6.46 -1.75
CA SER A 195 -15.34 -7.57 -0.86
C SER A 195 -16.43 -7.96 0.15
N GLY A 196 -17.50 -7.14 0.26
CA GLY A 196 -18.47 -7.23 1.36
C GLY A 196 -17.95 -6.73 2.72
N GLY A 197 -16.65 -6.40 2.83
CA GLY A 197 -16.03 -5.88 4.05
C GLY A 197 -16.71 -4.62 4.56
N GLN A 198 -17.14 -3.73 3.66
CA GLN A 198 -17.88 -2.52 4.02
C GLN A 198 -19.17 -2.85 4.79
N GLU A 199 -19.96 -3.81 4.32
CA GLU A 199 -21.23 -4.17 4.95
C GLU A 199 -21.02 -4.80 6.33
N ASN A 200 -20.04 -5.68 6.44
CA ASN A 200 -19.71 -6.36 7.69
C ASN A 200 -19.27 -5.36 8.77
N MET A 201 -18.37 -4.44 8.42
CA MET A 201 -17.88 -3.43 9.36
C MET A 201 -18.95 -2.39 9.69
N LEU A 202 -19.84 -2.05 8.74
CA LEU A 202 -21.00 -1.20 9.02
C LEU A 202 -21.98 -1.87 10.00
N LYS A 203 -22.25 -3.17 9.84
CA LYS A 203 -23.08 -3.92 10.81
C LYS A 203 -22.43 -3.99 12.19
N LEU A 204 -21.10 -4.04 12.27
CA LEU A 204 -20.38 -4.13 13.54
C LEU A 204 -20.33 -2.79 14.27
N TYR A 205 -19.89 -1.72 13.61
CA TYR A 205 -19.61 -0.42 14.24
C TYR A 205 -20.62 0.68 13.92
N GLY A 206 -21.53 0.48 12.95
CA GLY A 206 -22.47 1.49 12.50
C GLY A 206 -23.85 1.47 13.15
N LYS A 207 -24.16 0.50 14.03
CA LYS A 207 -25.51 0.33 14.62
C LYS A 207 -26.04 1.57 15.34
N HIS A 208 -25.16 2.37 15.94
CA HIS A 208 -25.52 3.63 16.60
C HIS A 208 -25.82 4.77 15.62
N SER A 209 -25.58 4.54 14.32
CA SER A 209 -25.74 5.50 13.22
C SER A 209 -26.64 4.93 12.11
N PRO A 210 -27.96 4.73 12.35
CA PRO A 210 -28.86 4.10 11.37
C PRO A 210 -28.87 4.76 9.99
N VAL A 211 -28.66 6.07 9.92
CA VAL A 211 -28.58 6.84 8.67
C VAL A 211 -27.49 6.32 7.71
N LEU A 212 -26.44 5.67 8.22
CA LEU A 212 -25.37 5.12 7.37
C LEU A 212 -25.80 3.85 6.62
N PHE A 213 -26.80 3.13 7.11
CA PHE A 213 -27.40 2.01 6.38
C PHE A 213 -28.25 2.51 5.21
N ASP A 214 -29.01 3.59 5.44
CA ASP A 214 -29.75 4.26 4.37
C ASP A 214 -28.80 4.85 3.32
N LEU A 215 -27.70 5.48 3.77
CA LEU A 215 -26.64 6.00 2.92
C LEU A 215 -26.02 4.90 2.05
N ARG A 216 -25.69 3.73 2.64
CA ARG A 216 -25.18 2.58 1.88
C ARG A 216 -26.19 2.11 0.85
N LYS A 217 -27.45 1.95 1.22
CA LYS A 217 -28.51 1.50 0.30
C LYS A 217 -28.66 2.46 -0.88
N TRP A 218 -28.63 3.76 -0.61
CA TRP A 218 -28.63 4.78 -1.64
C TRP A 218 -27.40 4.67 -2.56
N TYR A 219 -26.19 4.56 -2.01
CA TYR A 219 -24.97 4.50 -2.81
C TYR A 219 -24.94 3.27 -3.74
N VAL A 220 -25.38 2.11 -3.26
CA VAL A 220 -25.53 0.90 -4.10
C VAL A 220 -26.50 1.16 -5.25
N ALA A 221 -27.66 1.77 -4.97
CA ALA A 221 -28.64 2.09 -6.00
C ALA A 221 -28.10 3.09 -7.03
N GLU A 222 -27.29 4.07 -6.60
CA GLU A 222 -26.61 4.99 -7.53
C GLU A 222 -25.56 4.27 -8.38
N CYS A 223 -24.75 3.39 -7.80
CA CYS A 223 -23.79 2.58 -8.56
C CYS A 223 -24.51 1.76 -9.65
N GLU A 224 -25.61 1.09 -9.31
CA GLU A 224 -26.42 0.36 -10.29
C GLU A 224 -27.03 1.29 -11.35
N ARG A 225 -27.50 2.48 -10.96
CA ARG A 225 -28.00 3.50 -11.90
C ARG A 225 -26.93 3.94 -12.90
N PHE A 226 -25.67 3.95 -12.50
CA PHE A 226 -24.51 4.25 -13.37
C PHE A 226 -23.89 3.00 -14.02
N GLY A 227 -24.56 1.84 -13.94
CA GLY A 227 -24.17 0.65 -14.70
C GLY A 227 -23.13 -0.25 -14.02
N GLN A 228 -23.03 -0.24 -12.68
CA GLN A 228 -22.07 -1.08 -11.95
C GLN A 228 -22.14 -2.56 -12.35
N SER A 229 -23.33 -3.13 -12.52
CA SER A 229 -23.52 -4.53 -12.93
C SER A 229 -22.95 -4.86 -14.32
N ASP A 230 -22.88 -3.87 -15.21
CA ASP A 230 -22.40 -4.00 -16.59
C ASP A 230 -20.91 -3.65 -16.70
N LEU A 231 -20.51 -2.53 -16.11
CA LEU A 231 -19.17 -1.96 -16.23
C LEU A 231 -18.17 -2.56 -15.22
N GLY A 232 -18.62 -2.89 -14.01
CA GLY A 232 -17.76 -3.38 -12.93
C GLY A 232 -17.15 -4.77 -13.19
N LYS A 233 -17.68 -5.50 -14.19
CA LYS A 233 -17.17 -6.82 -14.60
C LYS A 233 -16.18 -6.75 -15.76
N LEU A 234 -15.96 -5.56 -16.34
CA LEU A 234 -15.04 -5.42 -17.45
C LEU A 234 -13.60 -5.70 -16.98
N PRO A 235 -12.89 -6.65 -17.62
CA PRO A 235 -11.52 -6.93 -17.25
C PRO A 235 -10.63 -5.73 -17.59
N SER A 236 -9.65 -5.46 -16.74
CA SER A 236 -8.62 -4.48 -17.05
C SER A 236 -7.75 -4.99 -18.20
N LYS A 237 -7.47 -4.14 -19.19
CA LYS A 237 -6.56 -4.46 -20.31
C LYS A 237 -5.13 -4.81 -19.86
N TYR A 238 -4.77 -4.47 -18.62
CA TYR A 238 -3.46 -4.76 -18.03
C TYR A 238 -3.42 -6.10 -17.29
N ASP A 239 -4.52 -6.82 -17.24
CA ASP A 239 -4.70 -8.03 -16.42
C ASP A 239 -4.45 -9.33 -17.20
N THR A 240 -4.34 -9.23 -18.53
CA THR A 240 -4.12 -10.35 -19.44
C THR A 240 -2.94 -10.08 -20.38
N PHE A 241 -2.35 -11.14 -20.91
CA PHE A 241 -1.51 -11.07 -22.11
C PHE A 241 -2.37 -10.69 -23.34
N ASP A 242 -1.73 -10.38 -24.47
CA ASP A 242 -2.42 -10.01 -25.71
C ASP A 242 -3.30 -11.12 -26.31
N ASN A 243 -3.05 -12.39 -25.96
CA ASN A 243 -3.89 -13.54 -26.29
C ASN A 243 -5.09 -13.75 -25.34
N GLY A 244 -5.26 -12.88 -24.33
CA GLY A 244 -6.36 -12.94 -23.36
C GLY A 244 -6.10 -13.84 -22.14
N GLU A 245 -4.97 -14.55 -22.07
CA GLU A 245 -4.63 -15.34 -20.88
C GLU A 245 -4.29 -14.44 -19.68
N LYS A 246 -4.71 -14.86 -18.49
CA LYS A 246 -4.52 -14.09 -17.24
C LYS A 246 -3.04 -13.97 -16.86
N ILE A 247 -2.61 -12.76 -16.54
CA ILE A 247 -1.30 -12.53 -15.92
C ILE A 247 -1.40 -12.80 -14.42
N SER A 248 -0.80 -13.90 -13.97
CA SER A 248 -0.78 -14.26 -12.55
C SER A 248 0.12 -13.33 -11.71
N ARG A 249 -0.09 -13.32 -10.39
CA ARG A 249 0.81 -12.64 -9.44
C ARG A 249 2.25 -13.16 -9.55
N LYS A 250 2.44 -14.46 -9.80
CA LYS A 250 3.78 -15.06 -9.99
C LYS A 250 4.48 -14.46 -11.22
N HIS A 251 3.78 -14.30 -12.34
CA HIS A 251 4.32 -13.65 -13.54
C HIS A 251 4.82 -12.23 -13.25
N ARG A 252 3.99 -11.43 -12.57
CA ARG A 252 4.35 -10.05 -12.23
C ARG A 252 5.53 -9.97 -11.29
N LEU A 253 5.55 -10.77 -10.22
CA LEU A 253 6.65 -10.78 -9.25
C LEU A 253 7.96 -11.23 -9.88
N LEU A 254 7.93 -12.28 -10.70
CA LEU A 254 9.10 -12.78 -11.40
C LEU A 254 9.69 -11.73 -12.34
N TYR A 255 8.84 -11.10 -13.16
CA TYR A 255 9.26 -10.02 -14.05
C TYR A 255 9.79 -8.80 -13.28
N ARG A 256 9.08 -8.38 -12.23
CA ARG A 256 9.44 -7.24 -11.36
C ARG A 256 10.81 -7.43 -10.71
N GLN A 257 11.14 -8.64 -10.27
CA GLN A 257 12.37 -8.93 -9.52
C GLN A 257 13.59 -9.22 -10.41
N ARG A 258 13.40 -9.49 -11.70
CA ARG A 258 14.45 -9.94 -12.62
C ARG A 258 14.71 -8.92 -13.73
N ILE A 259 15.71 -8.07 -13.52
CA ILE A 259 16.13 -7.03 -14.49
C ILE A 259 16.57 -7.66 -15.83
N ASP A 260 17.17 -8.85 -15.80
CA ASP A 260 17.52 -9.61 -16.99
C ASP A 260 16.30 -10.00 -17.81
N LEU A 261 15.19 -10.41 -17.17
CA LEU A 261 13.93 -10.70 -17.85
C LEU A 261 13.29 -9.42 -18.40
N GLN A 262 13.38 -8.30 -17.67
CA GLN A 262 12.91 -7.00 -18.18
C GLN A 262 13.67 -6.58 -19.44
N LYS A 263 15.00 -6.73 -19.44
CA LYS A 263 15.84 -6.41 -20.60
C LYS A 263 15.59 -7.34 -21.78
N HIS A 264 15.40 -8.64 -21.52
CA HIS A 264 15.19 -9.63 -22.56
C HIS A 264 13.77 -9.56 -23.15
N PHE A 265 12.78 -9.18 -22.34
CA PHE A 265 11.38 -9.06 -22.74
C PHE A 265 10.86 -7.63 -22.50
N PRO A 266 11.21 -6.66 -23.37
CA PRO A 266 10.72 -5.28 -23.25
C PRO A 266 9.21 -5.13 -23.50
N GLU A 267 8.60 -6.13 -24.14
CA GLU A 267 7.18 -6.20 -24.48
C GLU A 267 6.50 -7.37 -23.74
N PRO A 268 6.40 -7.33 -22.39
CA PRO A 268 6.04 -8.50 -21.58
C PRO A 268 4.59 -8.97 -21.73
N PHE A 269 3.72 -8.15 -22.32
CA PHE A 269 2.34 -8.51 -22.64
C PHE A 269 2.22 -9.32 -23.95
N SER A 270 3.23 -9.26 -24.82
CA SER A 270 3.20 -9.86 -26.17
C SER A 270 3.39 -11.37 -26.14
N THR A 271 2.60 -12.08 -26.95
CA THR A 271 2.70 -13.54 -27.14
C THR A 271 3.00 -13.95 -28.58
N LEU A 272 3.13 -12.97 -29.49
CA LEU A 272 3.24 -13.18 -30.94
C LEU A 272 4.56 -13.85 -31.38
N ASP A 273 5.64 -13.67 -30.62
CA ASP A 273 6.92 -14.33 -30.88
C ASP A 273 6.99 -15.59 -30.02
N GLN A 274 7.25 -16.76 -30.60
CA GLN A 274 7.32 -18.06 -29.89
C GLN A 274 8.38 -18.15 -28.74
N GLY A 275 9.00 -17.03 -28.38
CA GLY A 275 9.91 -16.88 -27.24
C GLY A 275 9.52 -15.80 -26.22
N GLY A 276 8.32 -15.20 -26.28
CA GLY A 276 7.89 -14.13 -25.37
C GLY A 276 7.90 -14.51 -23.87
N PHE A 277 7.77 -13.51 -22.98
CA PHE A 277 7.88 -13.72 -21.52
C PHE A 277 6.93 -14.82 -21.00
N GLN A 278 5.72 -14.92 -21.56
CA GLN A 278 4.76 -15.97 -21.21
C GLN A 278 5.30 -17.37 -21.56
N ALA A 279 5.80 -17.57 -22.78
CA ALA A 279 6.35 -18.84 -23.21
C ALA A 279 7.60 -19.22 -22.40
N TRP A 280 8.47 -18.24 -22.12
CA TRP A 280 9.61 -18.44 -21.23
C TRP A 280 9.17 -18.88 -19.83
N CYS A 281 8.14 -18.24 -19.26
CA CYS A 281 7.57 -18.67 -17.98
C CYS A 281 7.07 -20.12 -18.03
N ALA A 282 6.33 -20.51 -19.07
CA ALA A 282 5.81 -21.88 -19.20
C ALA A 282 6.93 -22.94 -19.26
N LEU A 283 8.03 -22.63 -19.96
CA LEU A 283 9.19 -23.53 -20.06
C LEU A 283 10.02 -23.63 -18.78
N ASN A 284 10.06 -22.57 -17.97
CA ASN A 284 10.89 -22.52 -16.76
C ASN A 284 10.11 -22.82 -15.47
N GLN A 285 8.78 -22.76 -15.49
CA GLN A 285 7.93 -23.13 -14.35
C GLN A 285 7.90 -24.64 -14.08
N SER A 286 8.13 -25.49 -15.09
CA SER A 286 8.23 -26.95 -14.94
C SER A 286 9.55 -27.42 -14.32
N ALA A 287 10.56 -26.55 -14.23
CA ALA A 287 11.85 -26.86 -13.61
C ALA A 287 11.93 -26.49 -12.11
N GLU A 288 11.03 -25.64 -11.61
CA GLU A 288 11.00 -25.19 -10.21
C GLU A 288 10.12 -26.06 -9.29
N THR A 289 9.31 -26.98 -9.82
CA THR A 289 8.45 -27.88 -9.02
C THR A 289 9.21 -29.01 -8.30
N THR A 290 10.56 -29.04 -8.39
CA THR A 290 11.41 -29.97 -7.62
C THR A 290 12.20 -29.30 -6.50
N GLY A 291 11.96 -28.02 -6.17
CA GLY A 291 12.58 -27.38 -5.03
C GLY A 291 11.74 -26.23 -4.48
N GLU A 292 11.32 -26.34 -3.22
CA GLU A 292 10.74 -25.22 -2.47
C GLU A 292 11.74 -24.06 -2.40
N ALA A 293 11.68 -23.14 -3.36
CA ALA A 293 12.39 -21.87 -3.29
C ALA A 293 11.45 -20.81 -2.72
N THR A 294 11.58 -20.58 -1.42
CA THR A 294 11.18 -19.31 -0.82
C THR A 294 12.16 -18.27 -1.34
N PRO A 295 11.74 -17.16 -1.99
CA PRO A 295 12.68 -16.18 -2.50
C PRO A 295 13.25 -15.38 -1.32
N THR A 296 14.37 -15.84 -0.77
CA THR A 296 15.24 -15.04 0.10
C THR A 296 15.98 -14.04 -0.79
N HIS A 297 15.59 -12.76 -0.69
CA HIS A 297 16.39 -11.68 -1.24
C HIS A 297 17.71 -11.56 -0.47
N ASN A 298 18.78 -12.14 -1.01
CA ASN A 298 20.14 -11.67 -0.72
C ASN A 298 20.45 -10.54 -1.71
N ILE A 299 20.55 -9.32 -1.20
CA ILE A 299 21.21 -8.21 -1.88
C ILE A 299 22.72 -8.49 -1.74
N GLU A 300 23.37 -8.98 -2.79
CA GLU A 300 24.83 -9.11 -2.83
C GLU A 300 25.49 -7.73 -2.89
N PHE A 301 26.07 -7.29 -1.78
CA PHE A 301 27.22 -6.40 -1.81
C PHE A 301 28.44 -7.25 -2.14
N LYS A 302 29.12 -6.95 -3.26
CA LYS A 302 30.35 -7.66 -3.69
C LYS A 302 31.37 -7.74 -2.56
N PHE A 303 31.62 -8.95 -2.06
CA PHE A 303 32.90 -9.39 -1.53
C PHE A 303 33.21 -10.80 -2.07
N ALA A 304 34.49 -11.06 -2.34
CA ALA A 304 35.02 -12.20 -3.10
C ALA A 304 34.63 -13.59 -2.53
N PRO A 305 34.71 -14.67 -3.34
CA PRO A 305 33.85 -15.85 -3.19
C PRO A 305 34.40 -16.89 -2.21
N HIS A 306 33.50 -17.56 -1.48
CA HIS A 306 33.75 -18.92 -1.01
C HIS A 306 32.49 -19.79 -1.07
N ASN A 307 32.72 -21.02 -1.55
CA ASN A 307 31.78 -22.07 -1.93
C ASN A 307 30.66 -22.36 -0.94
N MET A 308 29.42 -22.46 -1.45
CA MET A 308 28.28 -23.03 -0.73
C MET A 308 28.32 -24.56 -0.80
N ALA A 309 28.48 -25.21 0.36
CA ALA A 309 27.91 -26.52 0.62
C ALA A 309 26.58 -26.31 1.36
N SER A 310 25.57 -27.13 1.04
CA SER A 310 24.24 -27.07 1.64
C SER A 310 24.31 -27.38 3.14
N ASN A 311 24.26 -26.35 3.97
CA ASN A 311 24.19 -26.51 5.42
C ASN A 311 22.72 -26.51 5.89
N SER A 312 22.45 -27.29 6.93
CA SER A 312 21.11 -27.42 7.52
C SER A 312 20.70 -26.14 8.26
N ILE A 313 19.39 -25.90 8.44
CA ILE A 313 18.86 -24.76 9.23
C ILE A 313 19.49 -24.69 10.64
N GLY A 314 19.80 -25.85 11.24
CA GLY A 314 20.48 -25.93 12.53
C GLY A 314 21.95 -25.47 12.51
N GLU A 315 22.62 -25.50 11.36
CA GLU A 315 23.97 -24.98 11.16
C GLU A 315 23.98 -23.46 10.95
N ASP A 316 22.98 -22.92 10.24
CA ASP A 316 22.83 -21.47 10.10
C ASP A 316 22.55 -20.79 11.43
N ILE A 317 21.66 -21.37 12.25
CA ILE A 317 21.36 -20.86 13.61
C ILE A 317 22.61 -20.95 14.51
N SER A 318 23.41 -22.01 14.36
CA SER A 318 24.68 -22.16 15.11
C SER A 318 25.71 -21.12 14.68
N THR A 319 25.81 -20.85 13.38
CA THR A 319 26.71 -19.82 12.82
C THR A 319 26.32 -18.43 13.32
N MET A 320 25.03 -18.11 13.40
CA MET A 320 24.55 -16.86 14.01
C MET A 320 24.88 -16.78 15.50
N ALA A 321 24.73 -17.89 16.25
CA ALA A 321 25.12 -17.93 17.65
C ALA A 321 26.61 -17.65 17.85
N ASP A 322 27.48 -18.20 16.99
CA ASP A 322 28.92 -17.98 17.04
C ASP A 322 29.28 -16.52 16.70
N TYR A 323 28.61 -15.91 15.73
CA TYR A 323 28.78 -14.49 15.40
C TYR A 323 28.51 -13.58 16.61
N PHE A 324 27.38 -13.73 17.30
CA PHE A 324 27.06 -12.91 18.47
C PHE A 324 27.99 -13.18 19.67
N SER A 325 28.45 -14.42 19.84
CA SER A 325 29.44 -14.78 20.86
C SER A 325 30.77 -14.07 20.60
N ASN A 326 31.25 -14.12 19.35
CA ASN A 326 32.51 -13.48 18.94
C ASN A 326 32.41 -11.95 19.04
N LEU A 327 31.28 -11.37 18.65
CA LEU A 327 31.05 -9.93 18.76
C LEU A 327 31.03 -9.46 20.23
N ALA A 328 30.47 -10.26 21.14
CA ALA A 328 30.52 -9.98 22.58
C ALA A 328 31.93 -10.13 23.20
N GLY A 329 32.75 -11.01 22.62
CA GLY A 329 34.16 -11.18 22.97
C GLY A 329 35.07 -10.07 22.43
N SER A 330 34.70 -9.48 21.29
CA SER A 330 35.50 -8.46 20.59
C SER A 330 35.59 -7.12 21.34
N ASP A 331 36.65 -6.37 21.05
CA ASP A 331 36.85 -5.02 21.60
C ASP A 331 35.97 -3.95 20.96
N LEU A 332 35.21 -4.30 19.91
CA LEU A 332 34.26 -3.41 19.23
C LEU A 332 33.09 -3.00 20.13
N ILE A 333 32.65 -3.85 21.06
CA ILE A 333 31.55 -3.55 21.98
C ILE A 333 32.13 -3.15 23.33
N ARG A 334 32.26 -1.85 23.63
CA ARG A 334 32.82 -1.39 24.91
C ARG A 334 31.87 -1.52 26.10
N SER A 335 30.56 -1.53 25.86
CA SER A 335 29.54 -1.59 26.92
C SER A 335 29.38 -2.99 27.50
N ARG A 336 29.58 -3.15 28.82
CA ARG A 336 29.34 -4.42 29.55
C ARG A 336 27.91 -4.94 29.41
N LEU A 337 26.91 -4.05 29.47
CA LEU A 337 25.49 -4.43 29.33
C LEU A 337 25.18 -5.00 27.93
N LYS A 338 25.66 -4.34 26.87
CA LYS A 338 25.56 -4.85 25.49
C LYS A 338 26.28 -6.20 25.32
N ARG A 339 27.48 -6.39 25.90
CA ARG A 339 28.17 -7.70 25.87
C ARG A 339 27.36 -8.79 26.54
N PHE A 340 26.74 -8.50 27.70
CA PHE A 340 25.86 -9.43 28.38
C PHE A 340 24.64 -9.81 27.53
N PHE A 341 23.97 -8.82 26.93
CA PHE A 341 22.81 -9.05 26.07
C PHE A 341 23.15 -9.89 24.82
N LEU A 342 24.30 -9.62 24.18
CA LEU A 342 24.78 -10.39 23.03
C LEU A 342 25.10 -11.85 23.40
N ARG A 343 25.68 -12.09 24.58
CA ARG A 343 25.89 -13.45 25.10
C ARG A 343 24.58 -14.17 25.37
N PHE A 344 23.58 -13.47 25.92
CA PHE A 344 22.24 -14.02 26.14
C PHE A 344 21.57 -14.44 24.83
N ILE A 345 21.63 -13.61 23.80
CA ILE A 345 21.14 -13.94 22.44
C ILE A 345 21.87 -15.17 21.89
N SER A 346 23.20 -15.21 21.98
CA SER A 346 24.00 -16.36 21.53
C SER A 346 23.56 -17.66 22.21
N SER A 347 23.38 -17.65 23.53
CA SER A 347 22.90 -18.82 24.28
C SER A 347 21.51 -19.28 23.85
N GLY A 348 20.57 -18.35 23.63
CA GLY A 348 19.23 -18.67 23.13
C GLY A 348 19.25 -19.31 21.74
N LEU A 349 20.08 -18.79 20.84
CA LEU A 349 20.25 -19.33 19.49
C LEU A 349 20.89 -20.73 19.51
N ARG A 350 21.89 -20.99 20.37
CA ARG A 350 22.45 -22.36 20.52
C ARG A 350 21.41 -23.37 21.00
N MET A 351 20.55 -22.95 21.93
CA MET A 351 19.46 -23.80 22.41
C MET A 351 18.48 -24.11 21.27
N MET A 352 18.10 -23.09 20.50
CA MET A 352 17.21 -23.25 19.34
C MET A 352 17.81 -24.14 18.25
N ALA A 353 19.12 -23.99 17.94
CA ALA A 353 19.82 -24.87 17.02
C ALA A 353 19.81 -26.33 17.48
N SER A 354 19.92 -26.59 18.79
CA SER A 354 19.85 -27.95 19.34
C SER A 354 18.45 -28.59 19.24
N PHE A 355 17.40 -27.77 19.26
CA PHE A 355 16.01 -28.22 19.06
C PHE A 355 15.70 -28.52 17.60
N VAL A 356 16.27 -27.76 16.66
CA VAL A 356 16.05 -27.93 15.21
C VAL A 356 16.89 -29.08 14.63
N ARG A 357 17.94 -29.54 15.33
CA ARG A 357 18.75 -30.72 14.96
C ARG A 357 18.19 -32.06 15.49
N ARG A 358 17.16 -32.03 16.34
CA ARG A 358 16.41 -33.21 16.79
C ARG A 358 15.16 -33.37 15.95
#